data_AF-A0A957UF78-F1
#
_entry.id   AF-A0A957UF78-F1
#
_cell.length_a   1.000
_cell.length_b   1.000
_cell.length_c   1.000
_cell.angle_alpha   90.00
_cell.angle_beta   90.00
_cell.angle_gamma   90.00
#
_symmetry.space_group_name_H-M   'P 1'
#
loop_
_entity.id
_entity.type
_entity.pdbx_description
1 polymer ?
#
loop_
_entity_poly.entity_id
_entity_poly.type
_entity_poly.pdbx_seq_one_letter_code
_entity_poly.pdbx_strand_id
1 'polypeptide(L)' 'RRRLARYQLTDRLFQEKYGLTLEEFEAQEVVKGGNDSFEVESDHQDWDLAVDGMYNPGHADASSSTHKHAHHTTAIG' A
#
# COMPACT_ATOMS: atom_id res chain seq x y z
N ARG A 1 -10.77 -1.96 16.04
CA ARG A 1 -9.63 -1.30 16.74
C ARG A 1 -8.27 -1.87 16.33
N ARG A 2 -8.01 -3.20 16.38
CA ARG A 2 -6.71 -3.78 15.94
C ARG A 2 -6.32 -3.49 14.48
N ARG A 3 -7.30 -3.41 13.57
CA ARG A 3 -7.06 -3.04 12.15
C ARG A 3 -6.64 -1.57 11.99
N LEU A 4 -7.39 -0.64 12.58
CA LEU A 4 -7.07 0.79 12.55
C LEU A 4 -5.64 1.08 13.04
N ALA A 5 -5.23 0.46 14.14
CA ALA A 5 -3.87 0.62 14.67
C ALA A 5 -2.78 0.12 13.71
N ARG A 6 -3.07 -0.90 12.90
CA ARG A 6 -2.16 -1.40 11.86
C ARG A 6 -2.04 -0.40 10.72
N TYR A 7 -3.16 0.12 10.22
CA TYR A 7 -3.15 1.10 9.15
C TYR A 7 -2.41 2.38 9.56
N GLN A 8 -2.66 2.87 10.78
CA GLN A 8 -1.92 4.00 11.35
C GLN A 8 -0.43 3.75 11.57
N LEU A 9 -0.01 2.49 11.69
CA LEU A 9 1.41 2.14 11.76
C LEU A 9 2.02 2.13 10.36
N THR A 10 1.35 1.52 9.38
CA THR A 10 1.77 1.51 7.98
C THR A 10 1.94 2.93 7.43
N ASP A 11 0.94 3.80 7.65
CA ASP A 11 1.01 5.21 7.23
C ASP A 11 2.24 5.92 7.81
N ARG A 12 2.50 5.78 9.11
CA ARG A 12 3.68 6.37 9.76
C ARG A 12 5.00 5.82 9.23
N LEU A 13 5.10 4.51 9.00
CA LEU A 13 6.32 3.88 8.49
C LEU A 13 6.68 4.40 7.10
N PHE A 14 5.69 4.60 6.22
CA PHE A 14 5.95 5.13 4.89
C PHE A 14 6.20 6.64 4.89
N GLN A 15 5.53 7.41 5.75
CA GLN A 15 5.89 8.82 5.98
C GLN A 15 7.35 8.96 6.43
N GLU A 16 7.82 8.07 7.31
CA GLU A 16 9.23 8.03 7.74
C GLU A 16 10.17 7.59 6.61
N LYS A 17 9.79 6.59 5.80
CA LYS A 17 10.62 6.08 4.68
C LYS A 17 10.83 7.13 3.60
N TYR A 18 9.77 7.83 3.19
CA TYR A 18 9.79 8.75 2.06
C TYR A 18 9.94 10.21 2.46
N GLY A 19 9.68 10.56 3.72
CA GLY A 19 9.66 11.94 4.18
C GLY A 19 8.50 12.77 3.62
N LEU A 20 7.43 12.11 3.19
CA LEU A 20 6.26 12.69 2.52
C LEU A 20 4.98 12.13 3.13
N THR A 21 3.85 12.80 2.92
CA THR A 21 2.53 12.16 3.00
C THR A 21 2.22 11.35 1.74
N LEU A 22 1.20 10.47 1.77
CA LEU A 22 0.79 9.71 0.58
C LEU A 22 0.40 10.64 -0.57
N GLU A 23 -0.35 11.71 -0.27
CA GLU A 23 -0.78 12.70 -1.26
C GLU A 23 0.43 13.39 -1.93
N GLU A 24 1.43 13.80 -1.16
CA GLU A 24 2.66 14.41 -1.69
C GLU A 24 3.51 13.42 -2.49
N PHE A 25 3.55 12.16 -2.05
CA PHE A 25 4.23 11.07 -2.76
C PHE A 25 3.61 10.83 -4.14
N GLU A 26 2.28 10.79 -4.23
CA GLU A 26 1.55 10.64 -5.49
C GLU A 26 1.73 11.86 -6.40
N ALA A 27 1.62 13.07 -5.84
CA ALA A 27 1.78 14.32 -6.58
C ALA A 27 3.18 14.49 -7.19
N GLN A 28 4.22 13.93 -6.57
CA GLN A 28 5.59 13.95 -7.07
C GLN A 28 5.89 12.83 -8.06
N GLU A 29 4.93 11.96 -8.38
CA GLU A 29 5.07 10.81 -9.27
C GLU A 29 6.27 9.91 -8.91
N VAL A 30 6.54 9.72 -7.61
CA VAL A 30 7.75 9.03 -7.09
C VAL A 30 7.90 7.63 -7.69
N VAL A 31 6.79 6.91 -7.91
CA VAL A 31 6.75 5.59 -8.59
C VAL A 31 7.38 5.62 -9.98
N LYS A 32 7.25 6.73 -10.73
CA LYS A 32 7.76 6.85 -12.11
C LYS A 32 9.26 7.17 -12.16
N GLY A 33 9.88 7.46 -11.02
CA GLY A 33 11.26 7.91 -10.89
C GLY A 33 12.28 6.77 -10.74
N GLY A 34 12.55 5.98 -11.78
CA GLY A 34 13.81 5.21 -11.89
C GLY A 34 13.77 3.71 -11.59
N ASN A 35 14.96 3.15 -11.27
CA ASN A 35 15.34 1.74 -11.40
C ASN A 35 14.82 0.81 -10.27
N ASP A 36 14.22 1.39 -9.22
CA ASP A 36 13.65 0.67 -8.05
C ASP A 36 12.11 0.68 -8.07
N SER A 37 11.51 0.84 -9.25
CA SER A 37 10.08 1.09 -9.44
C SER A 37 9.15 0.01 -8.86
N PHE A 38 9.60 -1.24 -8.76
CA PHE A 38 8.77 -2.32 -8.22
C PHE A 38 8.59 -2.24 -6.70
N GLU A 39 9.66 -1.94 -5.95
CA GLU A 39 9.56 -1.77 -4.49
C GLU A 39 8.70 -0.55 -4.17
N VAL A 40 8.96 0.57 -4.87
CA VAL A 40 8.22 1.82 -4.70
C VAL A 40 6.73 1.66 -5.05
N GLU A 41 6.40 0.90 -6.09
CA GLU A 41 5.01 0.56 -6.44
C GLU A 41 4.36 -0.31 -5.35
N SER A 42 5.07 -1.33 -4.84
CA SER A 42 4.53 -2.18 -3.77
C SER A 42 4.26 -1.39 -2.50
N ASP A 43 5.18 -0.50 -2.12
CA ASP A 43 5.00 0.39 -0.97
C ASP A 43 3.83 1.35 -1.17
N HIS A 44 3.67 1.90 -2.38
CA HIS A 44 2.51 2.73 -2.73
C HIS A 44 1.19 1.98 -2.54
N GLN A 45 1.09 0.75 -3.08
CA GLN A 45 -0.12 -0.07 -2.94
C GLN A 45 -0.46 -0.41 -1.49
N ASP A 46 0.55 -0.76 -0.68
CA ASP A 46 0.38 -1.04 0.75
C ASP A 46 -0.01 0.21 1.55
N TRP A 47 0.54 1.37 1.16
CA TRP A 47 0.22 2.66 1.79
C TRP A 47 -1.18 3.14 1.45
N ASP A 48 -1.57 3.10 0.17
CA ASP A 48 -2.92 3.46 -0.29
C ASP A 48 -3.98 2.61 0.41
N LEU A 49 -3.79 1.28 0.46
CA LEU A 49 -4.70 0.37 1.16
C LEU A 49 -4.81 0.69 2.66
N ALA A 50 -3.71 1.11 3.30
CA ALA A 50 -3.73 1.49 4.70
C ALA A 50 -4.51 2.80 4.91
N VAL A 51 -4.28 3.81 4.08
CA VAL A 51 -4.97 5.10 4.15
C VAL A 51 -6.46 4.92 3.86
N ASP A 52 -6.84 4.17 2.84
CA ASP A 52 -8.24 3.81 2.56
C ASP A 52 -8.86 3.06 3.76
N GLY A 53 -8.15 2.11 4.36
CA GLY A 53 -8.61 1.38 5.54
C GLY A 53 -8.80 2.23 6.81
N MET A 54 -8.17 3.41 6.88
CA MET A 54 -8.37 4.39 7.97
C MET A 54 -9.66 5.20 7.77
N TYR A 55 -9.94 5.63 6.55
CA TYR A 55 -11.09 6.49 6.22
C TYR A 55 -12.36 5.70 5.88
N ASN A 56 -12.20 4.54 5.23
CA ASN A 56 -13.27 3.70 4.74
C ASN A 56 -13.06 2.21 5.13
N PRO A 57 -13.17 1.88 6.43
CA PRO A 57 -12.80 0.56 6.95
C PRO A 57 -13.61 -0.61 6.39
N GLY A 58 -14.74 -0.38 5.72
CA GLY A 58 -15.53 -1.43 5.05
C GLY A 58 -15.09 -1.78 3.63
N HIS A 59 -14.23 -0.98 3.01
CA HIS A 59 -13.81 -1.11 1.61
C HIS A 59 -12.43 -1.80 1.49
N ALA A 60 -11.50 -1.48 2.39
CA ALA A 60 -10.21 -2.19 2.50
C ALA A 60 -10.37 -3.71 2.77
N ASP A 61 -11.47 -4.11 3.40
CA ASP A 61 -11.81 -5.52 3.65
C ASP A 61 -12.05 -6.30 2.32
N ALA A 62 -12.60 -5.64 1.30
CA ALA A 62 -12.87 -6.23 -0.01
C ALA A 62 -11.62 -6.32 -0.88
N SER A 63 -10.77 -5.28 -0.87
CA SER A 63 -9.50 -5.23 -1.60
C SER A 63 -8.45 -6.20 -1.03
N SER A 64 -8.43 -6.42 0.29
CA SER A 64 -7.54 -7.43 0.89
C SER A 64 -7.90 -8.87 0.51
N SER A 65 -9.14 -9.14 0.07
CA SER A 65 -9.60 -10.47 -0.35
C SER A 65 -9.16 -10.84 -1.77
N THR A 66 -9.04 -9.84 -2.65
CA THR A 66 -8.65 -10.03 -4.06
C THR A 66 -7.14 -10.16 -4.25
N HIS A 67 -6.32 -9.47 -3.44
CA HIS A 67 -4.85 -9.55 -3.53
C HIS A 67 -4.27 -10.91 -3.09
N LYS A 68 -5.03 -11.73 -2.34
CA LYS A 68 -4.61 -13.08 -1.89
C LYS A 68 -4.61 -14.12 -3.02
N HIS A 69 -5.26 -13.86 -4.15
CA HIS A 69 -5.41 -14.82 -5.25
C HIS A 69 -4.42 -14.63 -6.41
N ALA A 70 -3.58 -13.59 -6.39
CA ALA A 70 -2.70 -13.28 -7.53
C ALA A 70 -1.28 -13.88 -7.45
N HIS A 71 -0.85 -14.47 -6.32
CA HIS A 71 0.53 -14.97 -6.15
C HIS A 71 0.66 -16.49 -5.93
N HIS A 72 -0.36 -17.28 -6.24
CA HIS A 72 -0.16 -18.71 -6.47
C HIS A 72 -0.88 -19.14 -7.75
N THR A 73 -0.14 -19.26 -8.85
CA THR A 73 -0.25 -20.34 -9.84
C THR A 73 0.92 -20.16 -10.82
N THR A 74 2.12 -20.48 -10.34
CA THR A 74 3.14 -21.10 -11.18
C THR A 74 3.58 -22.35 -10.43
N ALA A 75 2.94 -23.47 -10.74
CA ALA A 75 3.46 -24.80 -10.48
C ALA A 75 2.68 -25.87 -11.26
N ILE A 76 3.30 -26.31 -12.35
CA ILE A 76 3.35 -27.68 -12.89
C ILE A 76 2.18 -28.12 -13.78
N GLY A 77 2.54 -28.32 -15.05
CA GLY A 77 1.81 -29.00 -16.11
C GLY A 77 2.55 -28.82 -17.42
#